data_AF-W1DGR9-F1
#
_entry.id   AF-W1DGR9-F1
#
_cell.length_a   1.000
_cell.length_b   1.000
_cell.length_c   1.000
_cell.angle_alpha   90.00
_cell.angle_beta   90.00
_cell.angle_gamma   90.00
#
_symmetry.space_group_name_H-M   'P 1'
#
loop_
_entity.id
_entity.type
_entity.pdbx_description
1 polymer ?
#
loop_
_entity_poly.entity_id
_entity_poly.type
_entity_poly.pdbx_seq_one_letter_code
_entity_poly.pdbx_strand_id
1 'polypeptide(L)'
;MIVHVLERARESGADRIIVATDHEDVARAVEAAGGEVCMTRADHQSGTERLAEVVEKCAFSDDTIIVNIQGDEPMIPPAIVRQVAENLAASSSGMATLAVPIHDAEEAF
;
A
#
# COMPACT_ATOMS: atom_id res chain seq x y z
N MET A 1 10.34 2.56 10.29
CA MET A 1 10.08 2.25 8.87
C MET A 1 8.63 2.50 8.51
N ILE A 2 7.67 1.70 9.02
CA ILE A 2 6.25 1.78 8.63
C ILE A 2 5.61 3.17 8.76
N VAL A 3 5.94 3.93 9.81
CA VAL A 3 5.42 5.30 9.99
C VAL A 3 5.89 6.24 8.87
N HIS A 4 7.11 6.05 8.33
CA HIS A 4 7.56 6.86 7.19
C HIS A 4 6.76 6.55 5.93
N VAL A 5 6.45 5.27 5.67
CA VAL A 5 5.57 4.86 4.56
C VAL A 5 4.18 5.47 4.73
N LEU A 6 3.62 5.43 5.94
CA LEU A 6 2.34 6.08 6.25
C LEU A 6 2.37 7.58 5.92
N GLU A 7 3.43 8.30 6.26
CA GLU A 7 3.56 9.72 5.89
C GLU A 7 3.67 9.92 4.38
N ARG A 8 4.44 9.08 3.66
CA ARG A 8 4.50 9.15 2.18
C ARG A 8 3.12 8.90 1.56
N ALA A 9 2.36 7.94 2.10
CA ALA A 9 1.01 7.65 1.65
C ALA A 9 0.06 8.84 1.90
N ARG A 10 0.16 9.53 3.05
CA ARG A 10 -0.62 10.75 3.35
C ARG A 10 -0.37 11.86 2.34
N GLU A 11 0.86 12.02 1.89
CA GLU A 11 1.24 13.02 0.87
C GLU A 11 0.73 12.67 -0.54
N SER A 12 0.33 11.42 -0.80
CA SER A 12 -0.13 10.97 -2.12
C SER A 12 -1.51 11.52 -2.50
N GLY A 13 -2.31 11.95 -1.53
CA GLY A 13 -3.70 12.38 -1.72
C GLY A 13 -4.72 11.24 -1.70
N ALA A 14 -4.36 10.07 -1.16
CA ALA A 14 -5.30 8.97 -0.94
C ALA A 14 -6.43 9.38 0.04
N ASP A 15 -7.67 8.98 -0.28
CA ASP A 15 -8.85 9.30 0.54
C ASP A 15 -8.86 8.57 1.89
N ARG A 16 -8.29 7.35 1.94
CA ARG A 16 -8.17 6.52 3.14
C ARG A 16 -6.89 5.71 3.06
N ILE A 17 -6.19 5.59 4.19
CA ILE A 17 -4.91 4.88 4.28
C ILE A 17 -4.99 3.91 5.45
N ILE A 18 -4.78 2.63 5.18
CA ILE A 18 -4.89 1.54 6.16
C ILE A 18 -3.59 0.76 6.15
N VAL A 19 -2.97 0.59 7.32
CA VAL A 19 -1.84 -0.34 7.48
C VAL A 19 -2.38 -1.73 7.80
N ALA A 20 -2.11 -2.69 6.93
CA ALA A 20 -2.43 -4.10 7.16
C ALA A 20 -1.25 -4.80 7.84
N THR A 21 -1.44 -5.33 9.04
CA THR A 21 -0.39 -6.03 9.79
C THR A 21 -0.95 -7.21 10.57
N ASP A 22 -0.11 -8.19 10.88
CA ASP A 22 -0.41 -9.33 11.74
C ASP A 22 0.24 -9.19 13.13
N HIS A 23 0.96 -8.09 13.39
CA HIS A 23 1.74 -7.90 14.60
C HIS A 23 1.25 -6.71 15.43
N GLU A 24 0.95 -6.96 16.72
CA GLU A 24 0.39 -5.93 17.62
C GLU A 24 1.33 -4.73 17.82
N ASP A 25 2.64 -4.95 17.88
CA ASP A 25 3.61 -3.85 18.01
C ASP A 25 3.58 -2.89 16.81
N VAL A 26 3.37 -3.41 15.60
CA VAL A 26 3.22 -2.59 14.40
C VAL A 26 1.91 -1.82 14.47
N ALA A 27 0.81 -2.48 14.87
CA ALA A 27 -0.48 -1.83 15.06
C ALA A 27 -0.38 -0.65 16.05
N ARG A 28 0.19 -0.89 17.23
CA ARG A 28 0.39 0.15 18.25
C ARG A 28 1.24 1.32 17.77
N ALA A 29 2.29 1.04 16.99
CA ALA A 29 3.14 2.10 16.44
C ALA A 29 2.40 2.97 15.42
N VAL A 30 1.54 2.37 14.58
CA VAL A 30 0.74 3.08 13.58
C VAL A 30 -0.39 3.88 14.24
N GLU A 31 -1.11 3.28 15.19
CA GLU A 31 -2.16 3.96 15.97
C GLU A 31 -1.60 5.14 16.75
N ALA A 32 -0.42 5.00 17.36
CA ALA A 32 0.27 6.10 18.04
C ALA A 32 0.67 7.23 17.09
N ALA A 33 0.87 6.94 15.80
CA ALA A 33 1.08 7.92 14.73
C ALA A 33 -0.24 8.43 14.10
N GLY A 34 -1.39 8.06 14.66
CA GLY A 34 -2.73 8.43 14.17
C GLY A 34 -3.11 7.78 12.85
N GLY A 35 -2.50 6.65 12.49
CA GLY A 35 -2.84 5.87 11.32
C GLY A 35 -3.97 4.87 11.60
N GLU A 36 -4.71 4.50 10.56
CA GLU A 36 -5.68 3.41 10.63
C GLU A 36 -4.98 2.07 10.44
N VAL A 37 -5.37 1.06 11.22
CA VAL A 37 -4.81 -0.29 11.16
C VAL A 37 -5.91 -1.32 10.91
N CYS A 38 -5.61 -2.29 10.06
CA CYS A 38 -6.38 -3.51 9.92
C CYS A 38 -5.51 -4.70 10.34
N MET A 39 -5.87 -5.37 11.43
CA MET A 39 -5.24 -6.63 11.81
C MET A 39 -5.60 -7.70 10.77
N THR A 40 -4.60 -8.40 10.27
CA THR A 40 -4.72 -9.45 9.25
C THR A 40 -4.15 -10.77 9.77
N ARG A 41 -4.50 -11.87 9.11
CA ARG A 41 -3.96 -13.18 9.50
C ARG A 41 -2.45 -13.26 9.21
N ALA A 42 -1.74 -14.00 10.06
CA ALA A 42 -0.30 -14.20 9.94
C ALA A 42 0.10 -15.25 8.88
N ASP A 43 -0.87 -15.98 8.32
CA ASP A 43 -0.65 -17.13 7.43
C ASP A 43 -0.84 -16.81 5.93
N HIS A 44 -1.10 -15.55 5.57
CA HIS A 44 -1.11 -15.12 4.17
C HIS A 44 0.26 -15.30 3.52
N GLN A 45 0.28 -15.85 2.32
CA GLN A 45 1.49 -16.16 1.56
C GLN A 45 1.94 -14.99 0.66
N SER A 46 1.09 -13.96 0.50
CA SER A 46 1.41 -12.80 -0.32
C SER A 46 0.72 -11.52 0.17
N GLY A 47 1.22 -10.37 -0.28
CA GLY A 47 0.58 -9.07 -0.04
C GLY A 47 -0.82 -8.97 -0.66
N THR A 48 -1.07 -9.64 -1.80
CA THR A 48 -2.38 -9.64 -2.46
C THR A 48 -3.43 -10.41 -1.65
N GLU A 49 -3.07 -11.55 -1.05
CA GLU A 49 -3.97 -12.28 -0.15
C GLU A 49 -4.32 -11.45 1.09
N ARG A 50 -3.32 -10.78 1.67
CA ARG A 50 -3.51 -9.85 2.77
C ARG A 50 -4.45 -8.71 2.39
N LEU A 51 -4.34 -8.19 1.17
CA LEU A 51 -5.19 -7.11 0.67
C LEU A 51 -6.65 -7.56 0.53
N ALA A 52 -6.89 -8.80 0.06
CA ALA A 52 -8.24 -9.35 -0.05
C ALA A 52 -8.97 -9.38 1.30
N GLU A 53 -8.29 -9.79 2.39
CA GLU A 53 -8.87 -9.74 3.75
C GLU A 53 -9.24 -8.31 4.16
N VAL A 54 -8.39 -7.33 3.87
CA VAL A 54 -8.64 -5.92 4.20
C VAL A 54 -9.85 -5.39 3.44
N VAL A 55 -9.96 -5.73 2.15
CA VAL A 55 -11.08 -5.32 1.29
C VAL A 55 -12.41 -5.89 1.82
N GLU A 56 -12.43 -7.17 2.18
CA GLU A 56 -13.61 -7.83 2.78
C GLU A 56 -14.01 -7.17 4.10
N LYS A 57 -13.05 -6.94 5.01
CA LYS A 57 -13.31 -6.31 6.33
C LYS A 57 -13.81 -4.88 6.20
N CYS A 58 -13.31 -4.13 5.22
CA CYS A 58 -13.71 -2.75 4.99
C CYS A 58 -14.97 -2.61 4.14
N ALA A 59 -15.45 -3.70 3.55
CA ALA A 59 -16.60 -3.74 2.64
C ALA A 59 -16.51 -2.68 1.52
N PHE A 60 -15.31 -2.55 0.91
CA PHE A 60 -15.15 -1.67 -0.25
C PHE A 60 -15.99 -2.17 -1.43
N SER A 61 -16.51 -1.25 -2.26
CA SER A 61 -17.19 -1.62 -3.49
C SER A 61 -16.19 -2.12 -4.53
N ASP A 62 -16.65 -2.95 -5.46
CA ASP A 62 -15.83 -3.53 -6.53
C ASP A 62 -15.13 -2.46 -7.40
N ASP A 63 -15.72 -1.26 -7.52
CA ASP A 63 -15.15 -0.13 -8.28
C ASP A 63 -14.09 0.68 -7.49
N THR A 64 -13.79 0.30 -6.24
CA THR A 64 -12.81 1.02 -5.42
C THR A 64 -11.39 0.72 -5.88
N ILE A 65 -10.64 1.74 -6.27
CA ILE A 65 -9.21 1.60 -6.60
C ILE A 65 -8.40 1.48 -5.31
N ILE A 66 -7.67 0.38 -5.19
CA ILE A 66 -6.75 0.12 -4.08
C ILE A 66 -5.32 0.18 -4.60
N VAL A 67 -4.48 1.01 -3.99
CA VAL A 67 -3.04 1.05 -4.26
C VAL A 67 -2.31 0.32 -3.13
N ASN A 68 -1.59 -0.75 -3.49
CA ASN A 68 -0.76 -1.48 -2.55
C ASN A 68 0.63 -0.82 -2.45
N ILE A 69 0.98 -0.31 -1.28
CA ILE A 69 2.30 0.26 -0.97
C ILE A 69 3.00 -0.69 0.00
N GLN A 70 4.20 -1.18 -0.34
CA GLN A 70 4.93 -2.07 0.55
C GLN A 70 5.43 -1.33 1.80
N GLY A 71 5.37 -1.99 2.96
CA GLY A 71 5.71 -1.40 4.26
C GLY A 71 7.20 -1.13 4.46
N ASP A 72 8.04 -1.57 3.53
CA ASP A 72 9.50 -1.43 3.48
C ASP A 72 9.99 -0.41 2.45
N GLU A 73 9.09 0.38 1.84
CA GLU A 73 9.44 1.48 0.93
C GLU A 73 9.29 2.88 1.59
N PRO A 74 10.09 3.23 2.63
CA PRO A 74 9.94 4.51 3.35
C PRO A 74 10.24 5.74 2.48
N MET A 75 10.88 5.54 1.33
CA MET A 75 11.28 6.58 0.39
C MET A 75 10.35 6.66 -0.84
N ILE A 76 9.23 5.92 -0.85
CA ILE A 76 8.31 5.90 -1.99
C ILE A 76 7.85 7.34 -2.34
N PRO A 77 8.07 7.82 -3.58
CA PRO A 77 7.59 9.13 -3.97
C PRO A 77 6.05 9.19 -3.96
N PRO A 78 5.41 10.16 -3.27
CA PRO A 78 3.95 10.26 -3.26
C PRO A 78 3.34 10.42 -4.67
N ALA A 79 4.09 11.01 -5.61
CA ALA A 79 3.67 11.17 -6.99
C ALA A 79 3.47 9.82 -7.71
N ILE A 80 4.27 8.79 -7.41
CA ILE A 80 4.14 7.49 -8.10
C ILE A 80 2.92 6.69 -7.58
N VAL A 81 2.56 6.87 -6.30
CA VAL A 81 1.33 6.31 -5.72
C VAL A 81 0.11 6.90 -6.42
N ARG A 82 0.10 8.23 -6.63
CA ARG A 82 -0.95 8.89 -7.40
C ARG A 82 -0.98 8.44 -8.86
N GLN A 83 0.18 8.39 -9.50
CA GLN A 83 0.31 8.00 -10.90
C GLN A 83 -0.25 6.60 -11.17
N VAL A 84 0.04 5.61 -10.31
CA VAL A 84 -0.47 4.24 -10.53
C VAL A 84 -2.00 4.16 -10.37
N ALA A 85 -2.58 4.94 -9.44
CA ALA A 85 -4.04 5.04 -9.29
C ALA A 85 -4.69 5.68 -10.53
N GLU A 86 -4.14 6.79 -11.01
CA GLU A 86 -4.62 7.48 -12.21
C GLU A 86 -4.49 6.61 -13.47
N ASN A 87 -3.38 5.87 -13.60
CA ASN A 87 -3.17 4.93 -14.69
C ASN A 87 -4.22 3.81 -14.69
N LEU A 88 -4.55 3.25 -13.52
CA LEU A 88 -5.58 2.22 -13.41
C LEU A 88 -6.94 2.80 -13.81
N ALA A 89 -7.31 3.96 -13.25
CA ALA A 89 -8.58 4.65 -13.52
C ALA A 89 -8.78 5.01 -15.00
N ALA A 90 -7.69 5.33 -15.71
CA ALA A 90 -7.72 5.66 -17.12
C ALA A 90 -7.67 4.43 -18.05
N SER A 91 -7.54 3.22 -17.51
CA SER A 91 -7.41 1.97 -18.27
C SER A 91 -8.69 1.12 -18.20
N SER A 92 -8.82 0.14 -19.09
CA SER A 92 -9.81 -0.93 -18.97
C SER A 92 -9.24 -2.19 -18.29
N SER A 93 -8.09 -2.08 -17.62
CA SER A 93 -7.40 -3.18 -16.96
C SER A 93 -7.85 -3.31 -15.50
N GLY A 94 -7.72 -4.52 -14.92
CA GLY A 94 -7.97 -4.75 -13.49
C GLY A 94 -6.77 -4.47 -12.58
N MET A 95 -5.59 -4.14 -13.14
CA MET A 95 -4.37 -3.85 -12.39
C MET A 95 -3.44 -2.94 -13.20
N ALA A 96 -2.77 -2.03 -12.51
CA ALA A 96 -1.69 -1.19 -13.05
C ALA A 96 -0.47 -1.27 -12.11
N THR A 97 0.72 -1.08 -12.68
CA THR A 97 1.99 -1.02 -11.94
C THR A 97 2.96 -0.07 -12.64
N LEU A 98 4.10 0.21 -12.02
CA LEU A 98 5.16 1.06 -12.55
C LEU A 98 6.47 0.27 -12.65
N ALA A 99 7.36 0.73 -13.52
CA ALA A 99 8.71 0.22 -13.67
C ALA A 99 9.67 1.41 -13.86
N VAL A 100 10.91 1.23 -13.44
CA VAL A 100 11.99 2.20 -13.66
C VAL A 100 13.10 1.55 -14.49
N PRO A 101 13.84 2.32 -15.30
CA PRO A 101 15.05 1.81 -15.96
C PRO A 101 16.09 1.38 -14.92
N ILE A 102 16.78 0.29 -15.20
CA ILE A 102 17.98 -0.12 -14.46
C ILE A 102 19.19 0.52 -15.17
N HIS A 103 20.02 1.26 -14.44
CA HIS A 103 21.18 1.96 -15.00
C HIS A 103 22.51 1.25 -14.71
N ASP A 104 22.58 0.44 -13.65
CA ASP A 104 23.72 -0.40 -13.34
C ASP A 104 23.29 -1.80 -12.82
N ALA A 105 24.24 -2.74 -12.78
CA ALA A 105 23.92 -4.11 -12.39
C ALA A 105 23.67 -4.28 -10.87
N GLU A 106 24.15 -3.35 -10.04
CA GLU A 106 23.94 -3.41 -8.59
C GLU A 106 22.49 -3.04 -8.23
N GLU A 107 21.82 -2.19 -9.01
CA GLU A 107 20.39 -1.89 -8.86
C GLU A 107 19.46 -3.11 -9.06
N ALA A 108 19.94 -4.19 -9.67
CA ALA A 108 19.15 -5.39 -9.96
C ALA A 108 19.18 -6.46 -8.85
N PHE A 109 20.07 -6.33 -7.85
CA PHE A 109 20.35 -7.35 -6.82
C PHE A 109 20.35 -6.76 -5.41
#